data_AF-W6N9I2-F1
#
_entry.id   AF-W6N9I2-F1
#
_cell.length_a   1.000
_cell.length_b   1.000
_cell.length_c   1.000
_cell.angle_alpha   90.00
_cell.angle_beta   90.00
_cell.angle_gamma   90.00
#
_symmetry.space_group_name_H-M   'P 1'
#
loop_
_entity.id
_entity.type
_entity.pdbx_description
1 polymer ?
#
loop_
_entity_poly.entity_id
_entity_poly.type
_entity_poly.pdbx_seq_one_letter_code
_entity_poly.pdbx_strand_id
1 'polypeptide(L)'
;MKLLVGIALLGLAIASSLVWDPKPHITEERYRVGSEYRYLFDGQVTTGLALPDTQQSATRIQAIVTLQPIDERTTLFQLNQVRFGSIQEEFEPRELLPFERYQLVKIDEEHKNMLFMPIRFVYRHGMISDIEFSEEDKPWSVNIKKAILNMLQINMMKRDETMRREREEEPENKNFFVTVERTLEGECEVEYTTNDMKTEFTQWTKSINFKKCNVRPEVEYGIRPREFKKTDNEKLFSTVFKYKVAGDKNEFLIHEVELESQYKLMPLSKKHELISSFVYNKMTLVYAGKPETQIPSVRRDRKETLIYNFDWEIAEEMFAMTGDERYLHRIPEWKNKVEHIEKLLTLINRHMEEKVELETTHMFARLVKLLRLCREHELIKIQRFFETRENVNHKVLSLYYDALAMAGTKVTVNELAKKITEEKIDTLKAARLLKSLSEVRVPSEKIAEEVLRVCESNVAERTPYLKQSCWLTYGAIFNGL
;
A
#
# COMPACT_ATOMS: atom_id res chain seq x y z
N MET A 1 34.96 34.80 -21.47
CA MET A 1 35.14 34.15 -20.15
C MET A 1 33.98 34.37 -19.18
N LYS A 2 33.51 35.60 -18.92
CA LYS A 2 32.42 35.85 -17.93
C LYS A 2 31.08 35.17 -18.26
N LEU A 3 30.72 35.04 -19.54
CA LEU A 3 29.47 34.38 -19.96
C LEU A 3 29.51 32.84 -19.77
N LEU A 4 30.67 32.22 -20.01
CA LEU A 4 30.90 30.78 -19.81
C LEU A 4 30.88 30.42 -18.33
N VAL A 5 31.44 31.28 -17.47
CA VAL A 5 31.36 31.12 -16.01
C VAL A 5 29.91 31.26 -15.53
N GLY A 6 29.14 32.19 -16.10
CA GLY A 6 27.71 32.35 -15.80
C GLY A 6 26.86 31.13 -16.17
N ILE A 7 27.09 30.55 -17.36
CA ILE A 7 26.39 29.34 -17.82
C ILE A 7 26.82 28.11 -17.00
N ALA A 8 28.10 27.99 -16.66
CA ALA A 8 28.60 26.90 -15.81
C ALA A 8 28.03 27.00 -14.37
N LEU A 9 27.94 28.20 -13.81
CA LEU A 9 27.32 28.44 -12.50
C LEU A 9 25.81 28.17 -12.53
N LEU A 10 25.11 28.54 -13.61
CA LEU A 10 23.70 28.18 -13.79
C LEU A 10 23.52 26.67 -13.91
N GLY A 11 24.38 25.98 -14.68
CA GLY A 11 24.37 24.53 -14.83
C GLY A 11 24.65 23.79 -13.52
N LEU A 12 25.59 24.29 -12.71
CA LEU A 12 25.88 23.77 -11.37
C LEU A 12 24.73 24.04 -10.37
N ALA A 13 24.10 25.22 -10.43
CA ALA A 13 22.95 25.55 -9.58
C ALA A 13 21.72 24.69 -9.93
N ILE A 14 21.48 24.44 -11.22
CA ILE A 14 20.39 23.57 -11.68
C ILE A 14 20.70 22.11 -11.29
N ALA A 15 21.93 21.62 -11.50
CA ALA A 15 22.33 20.26 -11.12
C ALA A 15 22.27 20.02 -9.60
N SER A 16 22.66 21.00 -8.78
CA SER A 16 22.55 20.92 -7.31
C SER A 16 21.12 21.05 -6.79
N SER A 17 20.20 21.66 -7.55
CA SER A 17 18.75 21.60 -7.25
C SER A 17 18.10 20.27 -7.61
N LEU A 18 18.72 19.49 -8.51
CA LEU A 18 18.24 18.20 -8.98
C LEU A 18 18.67 17.04 -8.06
N VAL A 19 19.86 17.11 -7.45
CA VAL A 19 20.38 16.06 -6.56
C VAL A 19 20.25 16.47 -5.10
N TRP A 20 19.53 15.68 -4.30
CA TRP A 20 19.46 15.87 -2.85
C TRP A 20 20.62 15.16 -2.16
N ASP A 21 21.74 15.88 -2.06
CA ASP A 21 22.91 15.46 -1.29
C ASP A 21 23.26 16.53 -0.24
N PRO A 22 22.46 16.66 0.83
CA PRO A 22 22.70 17.65 1.87
C PRO A 22 24.01 17.33 2.59
N LYS A 23 24.92 18.31 2.67
CA LYS A 23 26.15 18.16 3.46
C LYS A 23 25.79 17.97 4.93
N PRO A 24 26.28 16.90 5.59
CA PRO A 24 25.89 16.61 6.96
C PRO A 24 26.42 17.67 7.93
N HIS A 25 25.54 18.16 8.80
CA HIS A 25 25.89 19.04 9.92
C HIS A 25 25.39 18.43 11.23
N ILE A 26 26.24 17.62 11.85
CA ILE A 26 25.92 16.83 13.04
C ILE A 26 26.77 17.36 14.19
N THR A 27 26.11 18.03 15.15
CA THR A 27 26.73 18.61 16.34
C THR A 27 26.31 17.91 17.64
N GLU A 28 25.32 17.01 17.53
CA GLU A 28 24.82 16.21 18.65
C GLU A 28 25.22 14.75 18.48
N GLU A 29 25.57 14.10 19.59
CA GLU A 29 25.94 12.68 19.64
C GLU A 29 24.79 11.78 20.13
N ARG A 30 23.69 12.39 20.59
CA ARG A 30 22.50 11.71 21.13
C ARG A 30 21.23 12.52 20.89
N TYR A 31 20.07 11.87 20.99
CA TYR A 31 18.79 12.58 21.04
C TYR A 31 18.67 13.44 22.32
N ARG A 32 18.38 14.73 22.16
CA ARG A 32 18.23 15.72 23.25
C ARG A 32 16.92 16.48 23.10
N VAL A 33 16.32 16.79 24.23
CA VAL A 33 15.14 17.65 24.33
C VAL A 33 15.49 19.05 23.85
N GLY A 34 14.65 19.61 22.99
CA GLY A 34 14.86 20.95 22.43
C GLY A 34 15.90 21.01 21.31
N SER A 35 16.37 19.87 20.79
CA SER A 35 17.21 19.78 19.59
C SER A 35 16.39 19.33 18.37
N GLU A 36 16.94 19.51 17.18
CA GLU A 36 16.34 19.10 15.91
C GLU A 36 17.25 18.10 15.19
N TYR A 37 16.61 17.07 14.63
CA TYR A 37 17.27 16.02 13.86
C TYR A 37 16.60 15.94 12.49
N ARG A 38 17.39 16.00 11.42
CA ARG A 38 16.89 15.79 10.05
C ARG A 38 17.55 14.58 9.43
N TYR A 39 16.73 13.73 8.84
CA TYR A 39 17.16 12.61 8.04
C TYR A 39 16.77 12.79 6.58
N LEU A 40 17.68 12.44 5.67
CA LEU A 40 17.31 12.18 4.29
C LEU A 40 16.75 10.75 4.23
N PHE A 41 15.47 10.64 3.86
CA PHE A 41 14.79 9.37 3.65
C PHE A 41 14.71 9.06 2.15
N ASP A 42 15.11 7.85 1.82
CA ASP A 42 15.23 7.30 0.48
C ASP A 42 14.51 5.96 0.40
N GLY A 43 13.26 5.94 -0.06
CA GLY A 43 12.50 4.71 -0.24
C GLY A 43 12.32 4.31 -1.71
N GLN A 44 12.42 3.01 -1.99
CA GLN A 44 12.14 2.39 -3.29
C GLN A 44 11.32 1.13 -3.11
N VAL A 45 10.25 1.00 -3.89
CA VAL A 45 9.48 -0.24 -4.03
C VAL A 45 9.61 -0.69 -5.48
N THR A 46 10.21 -1.85 -5.69
CA THR A 46 10.34 -2.50 -6.99
C THR A 46 9.39 -3.70 -7.08
N THR A 47 8.73 -3.90 -8.20
CA THR A 47 7.86 -5.05 -8.46
C THR A 47 8.04 -5.54 -9.87
N GLY A 48 8.19 -6.86 -10.03
CA GLY A 48 8.31 -7.49 -11.33
C GLY A 48 8.53 -8.99 -11.21
N LEU A 49 9.04 -9.57 -12.30
CA LEU A 49 9.41 -10.99 -12.33
C LEU A 49 10.70 -11.21 -11.54
N ALA A 50 10.78 -12.33 -10.84
CA ALA A 50 11.92 -12.73 -10.04
C ALA A 50 13.05 -13.36 -10.90
N LEU A 51 13.29 -12.80 -12.08
CA LEU A 51 14.22 -13.33 -13.08
C LEU A 51 15.26 -12.26 -13.42
N PRO A 52 16.54 -12.63 -13.62
CA PRO A 52 17.54 -11.72 -14.14
C PRO A 52 17.07 -11.06 -15.44
N ASP A 53 17.53 -9.83 -15.69
CA ASP A 53 17.35 -9.14 -16.97
C ASP A 53 15.88 -9.01 -17.41
N THR A 54 14.98 -8.81 -16.43
CA THR A 54 13.56 -8.58 -16.69
C THR A 54 13.17 -7.14 -16.40
N GLN A 55 12.19 -6.64 -17.15
CA GLN A 55 11.61 -5.33 -16.88
C GLN A 55 10.97 -5.31 -15.49
N GLN A 56 11.37 -4.30 -14.72
CA GLN A 56 10.88 -4.03 -13.38
C GLN A 56 10.11 -2.71 -13.37
N SER A 57 9.07 -2.65 -12.55
CA SER A 57 8.39 -1.41 -12.19
C SER A 57 8.93 -0.94 -10.85
N ALA A 58 9.32 0.32 -10.72
CA ALA A 58 9.65 0.86 -9.39
C ALA A 58 9.03 2.23 -9.15
N THR A 59 8.64 2.43 -7.89
CA THR A 59 8.26 3.73 -7.35
C THR A 59 9.31 4.17 -6.33
N ARG A 60 9.62 5.46 -6.34
CA ARG A 60 10.65 6.09 -5.51
C ARG A 60 10.04 7.24 -4.72
N ILE A 61 10.44 7.35 -3.46
CA ILE A 61 10.14 8.50 -2.59
C ILE A 61 11.45 9.02 -1.99
N GLN A 62 11.62 10.33 -2.02
CA GLN A 62 12.65 11.05 -1.27
C GLN A 62 12.01 12.11 -0.41
N ALA A 63 12.43 12.19 0.86
CA ALA A 63 11.88 13.11 1.83
C ALA A 63 12.93 13.58 2.85
N ILE A 64 12.74 14.76 3.44
CA ILE A 64 13.43 15.16 4.66
C ILE A 64 12.53 14.86 5.86
N VAL A 65 12.97 13.96 6.73
CA VAL A 65 12.27 13.61 7.97
C VAL A 65 12.82 14.47 9.08
N THR A 66 12.00 15.31 9.70
CA THR A 66 12.41 16.18 10.81
C THR A 66 11.82 15.65 12.12
N LEU A 67 12.69 15.45 13.11
CA LEU A 67 12.34 15.04 14.46
C LEU A 67 12.71 16.14 15.46
N GLN A 68 11.81 16.42 16.39
CA GLN A 68 12.05 17.37 17.48
C GLN A 68 11.56 16.77 18.81
N PRO A 69 12.46 16.24 19.66
CA PRO A 69 12.11 15.82 21.00
C PRO A 69 11.70 17.04 21.84
N ILE A 70 10.44 17.08 22.29
CA ILE A 70 9.89 18.21 23.06
C ILE A 70 9.91 17.95 24.57
N ASP A 71 9.98 16.69 24.97
CA ASP A 71 10.19 16.25 26.35
C ASP A 71 10.92 14.89 26.35
N GLU A 72 11.16 14.29 27.52
CA GLU A 72 11.89 13.02 27.67
C GLU A 72 11.24 11.81 26.97
N ARG A 73 9.97 11.91 26.60
CA ARG A 73 9.20 10.81 26.01
C ARG A 73 8.61 11.17 24.66
N THR A 74 8.24 12.42 24.45
CA THR A 74 7.46 12.85 23.30
C THR A 74 8.35 13.49 22.25
N THR A 75 8.21 12.99 21.02
CA THR A 75 8.91 13.52 19.84
C THR A 75 7.89 13.96 18.81
N LEU A 76 8.10 15.15 18.25
CA LEU A 76 7.39 15.61 17.06
C LEU A 76 8.08 15.09 15.81
N PHE A 77 7.29 14.73 14.81
CA PHE A 77 7.74 14.28 13.50
C PHE A 77 7.03 15.09 12.43
N GLN A 78 7.78 15.50 11.41
CA GLN A 78 7.22 16.10 10.21
C GLN A 78 8.02 15.67 8.98
N LEU A 79 7.30 15.33 7.90
CA LEU A 79 7.90 15.23 6.57
C LEU A 79 7.98 16.61 5.96
N ASN A 80 9.17 16.97 5.52
CA ASN A 80 9.46 18.19 4.80
C ASN A 80 10.04 17.81 3.45
N GLN A 81 9.77 18.62 2.42
CA GLN A 81 10.29 18.43 1.07
C GLN A 81 10.12 16.98 0.60
N VAL A 82 9.03 16.66 -0.10
CA VAL A 82 8.79 15.31 -0.60
C VAL A 82 8.76 15.32 -2.12
N ARG A 83 9.46 14.35 -2.73
CA ARG A 83 9.42 14.10 -4.17
C ARG A 83 9.22 12.62 -4.47
N PHE A 84 8.47 12.34 -5.54
CA PHE A 84 8.15 10.99 -5.98
C PHE A 84 8.58 10.78 -7.42
N GLY A 85 8.97 9.54 -7.71
CA GLY A 85 9.39 9.13 -9.03
C GLY A 85 8.85 7.75 -9.38
N SER A 86 8.64 7.49 -10.67
CA SER A 86 8.30 6.17 -11.20
C SER A 86 9.19 5.81 -12.38
N ILE A 87 9.50 4.53 -12.53
CA ILE A 87 10.28 3.98 -13.65
C ILE A 87 9.73 2.61 -14.05
N GLN A 88 9.87 2.27 -15.33
CA GLN A 88 9.59 0.95 -15.87
C GLN A 88 10.71 0.60 -16.85
N GLU A 89 11.75 -0.08 -16.35
CA GLU A 89 12.98 -0.38 -17.09
C GLU A 89 13.56 -1.72 -16.63
N GLU A 90 14.59 -2.21 -17.32
CA GLU A 90 15.36 -3.38 -16.90
C GLU A 90 16.47 -2.94 -15.94
N PHE A 91 16.48 -3.50 -14.72
CA PHE A 91 17.49 -3.25 -13.70
C PHE A 91 17.43 -4.30 -12.59
N GLU A 92 18.50 -4.41 -11.79
CA GLU A 92 18.54 -5.29 -10.62
C GLU A 92 17.57 -4.79 -9.54
N PRO A 93 16.50 -5.53 -9.21
CA PRO A 93 15.41 -5.00 -8.39
C PRO A 93 15.77 -4.73 -6.92
N ARG A 94 16.88 -5.30 -6.44
CA ARG A 94 17.37 -5.14 -5.06
C ARG A 94 18.25 -3.90 -4.86
N GLU A 95 18.70 -3.26 -5.94
CA GLU A 95 19.55 -2.10 -5.86
C GLU A 95 18.72 -0.81 -5.77
N LEU A 96 19.16 0.10 -4.89
CA LEU A 96 18.61 1.44 -4.80
C LEU A 96 19.14 2.28 -5.97
N LEU A 97 18.27 2.62 -6.91
CA LEU A 97 18.66 3.43 -8.05
C LEU A 97 18.72 4.92 -7.68
N PRO A 98 19.59 5.70 -8.34
CA PRO A 98 19.59 7.15 -8.22
C PRO A 98 18.22 7.74 -8.60
N PHE A 99 17.75 8.72 -7.82
CA PHE A 99 16.43 9.31 -8.02
C PHE A 99 16.28 9.96 -9.40
N GLU A 100 17.37 10.45 -9.97
CA GLU A 100 17.43 11.16 -11.25
C GLU A 100 17.08 10.25 -12.46
N ARG A 101 17.11 8.93 -12.28
CA ARG A 101 16.61 7.98 -13.29
C ARG A 101 15.09 7.94 -13.36
N TYR A 102 14.39 8.37 -12.32
CA TYR A 102 12.94 8.25 -12.24
C TYR A 102 12.24 9.43 -12.90
N GLN A 103 11.10 9.13 -13.53
CA GLN A 103 10.20 10.17 -14.02
C GLN A 103 9.44 10.77 -12.83
N LEU A 104 9.54 12.10 -12.67
CA LEU A 104 8.89 12.82 -11.56
C LEU A 104 7.36 12.67 -11.62
N VAL A 105 6.80 12.18 -10.51
CA VAL A 105 5.36 12.07 -10.32
C VAL A 105 4.85 13.36 -9.67
N LYS A 106 3.94 14.05 -10.36
CA LYS A 106 3.29 15.24 -9.80
C LYS A 106 2.23 14.82 -8.79
N ILE A 107 2.35 15.35 -7.58
CA ILE A 107 1.37 15.20 -6.51
C ILE A 107 0.61 16.51 -6.37
N ASP A 108 -0.70 16.43 -6.20
CA ASP A 108 -1.51 17.62 -5.94
C ASP A 108 -1.23 18.20 -4.53
N GLU A 109 -1.54 19.47 -4.36
CA GLU A 109 -1.20 20.18 -3.13
C GLU A 109 -1.96 19.65 -1.91
N GLU A 110 -3.17 19.10 -2.08
CA GLU A 110 -3.93 18.47 -0.98
C GLU A 110 -3.17 17.26 -0.43
N HIS A 111 -2.74 16.34 -1.30
CA HIS A 111 -1.97 15.17 -0.89
C HIS A 111 -0.60 15.55 -0.31
N LYS A 112 0.08 16.58 -0.85
CA LYS A 112 1.33 17.09 -0.25
C LYS A 112 1.11 17.63 1.16
N ASN A 113 0.08 18.45 1.35
CA ASN A 113 -0.25 19.03 2.65
C ASN A 113 -0.54 17.93 3.70
N MET A 114 -1.20 16.84 3.28
CA MET A 114 -1.46 15.69 4.14
C MET A 114 -0.17 14.99 4.61
N LEU A 115 0.79 14.78 3.70
CA LEU A 115 2.12 14.25 4.03
C LEU A 115 2.88 15.18 4.99
N PHE A 116 2.74 16.49 4.84
CA PHE A 116 3.39 17.49 5.68
C PHE A 116 2.71 17.72 7.03
N MET A 117 1.53 17.13 7.27
CA MET A 117 0.88 17.23 8.58
C MET A 117 1.78 16.61 9.65
N PRO A 118 2.12 17.34 10.72
CA PRO A 118 2.97 16.84 11.76
C PRO A 118 2.25 15.78 12.60
N ILE A 119 3.03 14.87 13.17
CA ILE A 119 2.55 13.87 14.11
C ILE A 119 3.40 13.92 15.36
N ARG A 120 2.91 13.33 16.44
CA ARG A 120 3.69 13.15 17.66
C ARG A 120 3.62 11.70 18.11
N PHE A 121 4.69 11.22 18.73
CA PHE A 121 4.76 9.86 19.21
C PHE A 121 5.62 9.78 20.46
N VAL A 122 5.42 8.72 21.24
CA VAL A 122 6.27 8.40 22.37
C VAL A 122 7.47 7.60 21.87
N TYR A 123 8.68 8.09 22.17
CA TYR A 123 9.95 7.46 21.81
C TYR A 123 10.81 7.25 23.05
N ARG A 124 11.00 5.99 23.46
CA ARG A 124 11.73 5.67 24.69
C ARG A 124 12.62 4.44 24.49
N HIS A 125 13.92 4.60 24.75
CA HIS A 125 14.94 3.54 24.57
C HIS A 125 14.84 2.86 23.18
N GLY A 126 14.58 3.67 22.15
CA GLY A 126 14.41 3.23 20.77
C GLY A 126 13.05 2.59 20.43
N MET A 127 12.10 2.49 21.38
CA MET A 127 10.76 1.97 21.14
C MET A 127 9.74 3.06 20.85
N ILE A 128 8.86 2.83 19.87
CA ILE A 128 7.80 3.75 19.45
C ILE A 128 6.44 3.30 19.99
N SER A 129 5.66 4.23 20.49
CA SER A 129 4.28 3.99 20.97
C SER A 129 3.43 5.26 20.90
N ASP A 130 2.12 5.13 21.11
CA ASP A 130 1.17 6.25 21.18
C ASP A 130 1.36 7.27 20.04
N ILE A 131 1.28 6.81 18.79
CA ILE A 131 1.42 7.69 17.63
C ILE A 131 0.11 8.44 17.46
N GLU A 132 0.16 9.77 17.49
CA GLU A 132 -1.02 10.62 17.41
C GLU A 132 -1.08 11.35 16.08
N PHE A 133 -2.22 11.19 15.41
CA PHE A 133 -2.55 11.75 14.11
C PHE A 133 -3.75 12.70 14.21
N SER A 134 -3.83 13.62 13.25
CA SER A 134 -5.05 14.39 12.97
C SER A 134 -6.11 13.47 12.36
N GLU A 135 -7.39 13.71 12.64
CA GLU A 135 -8.50 13.01 11.96
C GLU A 135 -8.53 13.29 10.46
N GLU A 136 -7.97 14.42 10.03
CA GLU A 136 -7.86 14.81 8.62
C GLU A 136 -6.81 13.98 7.85
N ASP A 137 -5.91 13.27 8.55
CA ASP A 137 -4.85 12.47 7.93
C ASP A 137 -5.38 11.10 7.45
N LYS A 138 -5.42 10.93 6.12
CA LYS A 138 -5.97 9.71 5.49
C LYS A 138 -5.02 8.52 5.64
N PRO A 139 -5.53 7.27 5.65
CA PRO A 139 -4.74 6.06 5.92
C PRO A 139 -3.46 5.93 5.08
N TRP A 140 -3.47 6.31 3.81
CA TRP A 140 -2.29 6.21 2.95
C TRP A 140 -1.11 7.09 3.42
N SER A 141 -1.39 8.30 3.91
CA SER A 141 -0.37 9.24 4.42
C SER A 141 0.12 8.79 5.80
N VAL A 142 -0.82 8.38 6.66
CA VAL A 142 -0.55 7.73 7.95
C VAL A 142 0.43 6.55 7.78
N ASN A 143 0.19 5.67 6.82
CA ASN A 143 1.02 4.49 6.58
C ASN A 143 2.42 4.83 6.06
N ILE A 144 2.59 5.87 5.23
CA ILE A 144 3.91 6.36 4.83
C ILE A 144 4.70 6.86 6.05
N LYS A 145 4.06 7.62 6.93
CA LYS A 145 4.69 8.12 8.16
C LYS A 145 5.05 6.97 9.12
N LYS A 146 4.16 5.99 9.28
CA LYS A 146 4.42 4.78 10.07
C LYS A 146 5.58 3.95 9.50
N ALA A 147 5.69 3.82 8.17
CA ALA A 147 6.79 3.10 7.54
C ALA A 147 8.16 3.75 7.85
N ILE A 148 8.22 5.08 7.86
CA ILE A 148 9.43 5.84 8.22
C ILE A 148 9.71 5.71 9.73
N LEU A 149 8.69 5.86 10.58
CA LEU A 149 8.83 5.65 12.03
C LEU A 149 9.32 4.23 12.36
N ASN A 150 8.87 3.21 11.62
CA ASN A 150 9.30 1.83 11.82
C ASN A 150 10.82 1.66 11.67
N MET A 151 11.46 2.47 10.81
CA MET A 151 12.92 2.50 10.65
C MET A 151 13.65 3.19 11.82
N LEU A 152 12.95 3.88 12.73
CA LEU A 152 13.53 4.43 13.96
C LEU A 152 13.37 3.48 15.16
N GLN A 153 12.58 2.40 15.03
CA GLN A 153 12.30 1.50 16.14
C GLN A 153 13.39 0.42 16.31
N ILE A 154 14.15 0.53 17.40
CA ILE A 154 15.23 -0.39 17.79
C ILE A 154 15.15 -0.69 19.29
N ASN A 155 15.06 -1.96 19.68
CA ASN A 155 14.87 -2.33 21.09
C ASN A 155 16.20 -2.45 21.85
N MET A 156 16.67 -1.34 22.41
CA MET A 156 17.96 -1.32 23.12
C MET A 156 17.89 -1.87 24.55
N MET A 157 16.70 -1.94 25.15
CA MET A 157 16.52 -2.41 26.55
C MET A 157 16.77 -3.90 26.72
N LYS A 158 16.30 -4.73 25.78
CA LYS A 158 16.41 -6.18 25.90
C LYS A 158 17.84 -6.69 25.78
N ARG A 159 18.71 -6.01 25.03
CA ARG A 159 20.15 -6.30 24.99
C ARG A 159 20.74 -6.31 26.41
N ASP A 160 20.41 -5.30 27.20
CA ASP A 160 20.94 -5.14 28.56
C ASP A 160 20.42 -6.19 29.55
N GLU A 161 19.17 -6.62 29.41
CA GLU A 161 18.61 -7.71 30.23
C GLU A 161 19.27 -9.05 29.91
N THR A 162 19.46 -9.37 28.62
CA THR A 162 20.17 -10.58 28.17
C THR A 162 21.62 -10.57 28.64
N MET A 163 22.33 -9.45 28.47
CA MET A 163 23.72 -9.26 28.93
C MET A 163 23.90 -9.40 30.44
N ARG A 164 22.85 -9.14 31.23
CA ARG A 164 22.85 -9.32 32.69
C ARG A 164 22.63 -10.78 33.09
N ARG A 165 21.72 -11.49 32.41
CA ARG A 165 21.42 -12.92 32.67
C ARG A 165 22.57 -13.84 32.29
N GLU A 166 23.25 -13.57 31.17
CA GLU A 166 24.41 -14.36 30.71
C GLU A 166 25.70 -14.13 31.52
N ARG A 167 25.67 -13.32 32.59
CA ARG A 167 26.77 -13.31 33.58
C ARG A 167 26.68 -14.46 34.57
N GLU A 168 25.55 -15.19 34.60
CA GLU A 168 25.27 -16.26 35.56
C GLU A 168 25.38 -17.67 34.95
N GLU A 169 25.40 -17.84 33.62
CA GLU A 169 25.60 -19.12 32.91
C GLU A 169 26.48 -18.94 31.64
N GLU A 170 27.14 -20.02 31.18
CA GLU A 170 28.13 -20.04 30.06
C GLU A 170 27.63 -19.44 28.71
N PRO A 171 28.54 -19.02 27.80
CA PRO A 171 28.30 -17.94 26.85
C PRO A 171 27.56 -18.42 25.60
N GLU A 172 26.23 -18.46 25.66
CA GLU A 172 25.46 -18.25 24.45
C GLU A 172 25.58 -16.76 24.01
N ASN A 173 25.30 -16.53 22.73
CA ASN A 173 25.84 -15.43 21.94
C ASN A 173 25.33 -14.05 22.44
N LYS A 174 26.09 -13.37 23.33
CA LYS A 174 25.86 -12.00 23.89
C LYS A 174 25.30 -10.93 22.95
N ASN A 175 25.50 -11.14 21.67
CA ASN A 175 25.15 -10.23 20.60
C ASN A 175 23.84 -10.60 19.90
N PHE A 176 23.06 -11.56 20.39
CA PHE A 176 21.81 -12.01 19.80
C PHE A 176 20.67 -12.05 20.82
N PHE A 177 19.48 -11.58 20.45
CA PHE A 177 18.28 -11.79 21.26
C PHE A 177 17.02 -11.79 20.41
N VAL A 178 15.96 -12.39 20.96
CA VAL A 178 14.65 -12.52 20.31
C VAL A 178 13.58 -11.85 21.17
N THR A 179 12.63 -11.19 20.54
CA THR A 179 11.49 -10.55 21.21
C THR A 179 10.28 -10.46 20.30
N VAL A 180 9.09 -10.30 20.88
CA VAL A 180 7.91 -9.90 20.10
C VAL A 180 7.82 -8.37 20.09
N GLU A 181 7.60 -7.78 18.92
CA GLU A 181 7.45 -6.34 18.72
C GLU A 181 6.24 -6.03 17.85
N ARG A 182 5.65 -4.85 18.07
CA ARG A 182 4.73 -4.21 17.14
C ARG A 182 5.55 -3.52 16.06
N THR A 183 5.49 -4.02 14.83
CA THR A 183 6.10 -3.44 13.64
C THR A 183 5.02 -2.98 12.66
N LEU A 184 5.41 -2.43 11.51
CA LEU A 184 4.47 -2.09 10.44
C LEU A 184 3.68 -3.33 9.94
N GLU A 185 4.35 -4.47 9.92
CA GLU A 185 3.86 -5.76 9.41
C GLU A 185 2.94 -6.49 10.39
N GLY A 186 2.86 -6.05 11.65
CA GLY A 186 2.03 -6.66 12.68
C GLY A 186 2.72 -6.81 14.03
N GLU A 187 2.21 -7.73 14.85
CA GLU A 187 2.87 -8.14 16.11
C GLU A 187 3.66 -9.42 15.86
N CYS A 188 4.97 -9.29 15.66
CA CYS A 188 5.82 -10.38 15.19
C CYS A 188 7.02 -10.65 16.12
N GLU A 189 7.47 -11.90 16.14
CA GLU A 189 8.80 -12.24 16.66
C GLU A 189 9.87 -11.60 15.77
N VAL A 190 10.79 -10.88 16.40
CA VAL A 190 11.93 -10.23 15.77
C VAL A 190 13.22 -10.71 16.43
N GLU A 191 14.25 -10.86 15.61
CA GLU A 191 15.57 -11.29 16.05
C GLU A 191 16.54 -10.13 15.85
N TYR A 192 17.39 -9.88 16.84
CA TYR A 192 18.42 -8.86 16.78
C TYR A 192 19.80 -9.48 16.81
N THR A 193 20.73 -8.92 16.02
CA THR A 193 22.17 -9.12 16.22
C THR A 193 22.91 -7.80 16.33
N THR A 194 23.97 -7.74 17.14
CA THR A 194 24.82 -6.55 17.28
C THR A 194 26.28 -6.84 16.97
N ASN A 195 26.91 -5.99 16.16
CA ASN A 195 28.33 -6.08 15.85
C ASN A 195 28.99 -4.73 16.08
N ASP A 196 30.02 -4.67 16.92
CA ASP A 196 30.79 -3.44 17.11
C ASP A 196 31.62 -3.15 15.86
N MET A 197 31.56 -1.91 15.36
CA MET A 197 32.34 -1.49 14.20
C MET A 197 33.74 -1.02 14.65
N LYS A 198 34.67 -0.86 13.70
CA LYS A 198 36.00 -0.26 14.00
C LYS A 198 35.93 1.21 14.41
N THR A 199 34.79 1.84 14.14
CA THR A 199 34.43 3.21 14.49
C THR A 199 33.64 3.22 15.81
N GLU A 200 33.28 4.39 16.33
CA GLU A 200 32.44 4.56 17.53
C GLU A 200 30.99 4.06 17.39
N PHE A 201 30.66 3.38 16.30
CA PHE A 201 29.33 2.90 15.99
C PHE A 201 29.16 1.42 16.30
N THR A 202 27.98 1.05 16.76
CA THR A 202 27.52 -0.35 16.79
C THR A 202 26.56 -0.57 15.63
N GLN A 203 26.80 -1.63 14.85
CA GLN A 203 25.87 -2.08 13.84
C GLN A 203 24.83 -3.00 14.49
N TRP A 204 23.56 -2.64 14.37
CA TRP A 204 22.45 -3.50 14.79
C TRP A 204 21.77 -4.08 13.56
N THR A 205 21.45 -5.37 13.58
CA THR A 205 20.63 -6.00 12.55
C THR A 205 19.36 -6.50 13.19
N LYS A 206 18.20 -6.16 12.63
CA LYS A 206 16.88 -6.62 13.06
C LYS A 206 16.25 -7.41 11.92
N SER A 207 15.76 -8.62 12.18
CA SER A 207 14.99 -9.41 11.21
C SER A 207 13.59 -9.70 11.74
N ILE A 208 12.60 -9.72 10.84
CA ILE A 208 11.21 -10.04 11.19
C ILE A 208 10.87 -11.47 10.79
N ASN A 209 10.34 -12.26 11.73
CA ASN A 209 9.89 -13.62 11.47
C ASN A 209 8.39 -13.65 11.12
N PHE A 210 8.06 -13.55 9.82
CA PHE A 210 6.69 -13.53 9.31
C PHE A 210 5.88 -14.80 9.62
N LYS A 211 6.52 -15.91 9.99
CA LYS A 211 5.84 -17.15 10.41
C LYS A 211 5.34 -17.10 11.85
N LYS A 212 5.87 -16.17 12.65
CA LYS A 212 5.55 -16.00 14.07
C LYS A 212 5.02 -14.59 14.33
N CYS A 213 3.92 -14.27 13.66
CA CYS A 213 3.17 -13.04 13.90
C CYS A 213 1.80 -13.37 14.47
N ASN A 214 1.44 -12.73 15.59
CA ASN A 214 0.15 -12.89 16.27
C ASN A 214 -0.96 -12.16 15.53
N VAL A 215 -0.65 -10.99 14.98
CA VAL A 215 -1.57 -10.12 14.24
C VAL A 215 -0.88 -9.70 12.95
N ARG A 216 -1.56 -9.77 11.80
CA ARG A 216 -1.08 -9.26 10.52
C ARG A 216 -2.20 -8.51 9.79
N PRO A 217 -1.94 -7.30 9.26
CA PRO A 217 -2.91 -6.54 8.47
C PRO A 217 -2.90 -7.06 7.02
N GLU A 218 -3.49 -8.24 6.80
CA GLU A 218 -3.64 -8.85 5.48
C GLU A 218 -5.10 -8.96 5.08
N VAL A 219 -5.37 -8.77 3.78
CA VAL A 219 -6.68 -8.93 3.19
C VAL A 219 -6.57 -9.90 2.01
N GLU A 220 -7.44 -10.91 1.99
CA GLU A 220 -7.44 -11.96 0.98
C GLU A 220 -8.83 -12.12 0.37
N TYR A 221 -8.90 -12.30 -0.94
CA TYR A 221 -10.16 -12.43 -1.68
C TYR A 221 -10.21 -13.73 -2.48
N GLY A 222 -11.41 -14.30 -2.64
CA GLY A 222 -11.63 -15.45 -3.51
C GLY A 222 -11.04 -16.78 -3.00
N ILE A 223 -10.44 -16.80 -1.81
CA ILE A 223 -10.00 -18.03 -1.15
C ILE A 223 -11.19 -18.58 -0.37
N ARG A 224 -11.92 -19.52 -0.95
CA ARG A 224 -12.89 -20.30 -0.18
C ARG A 224 -12.12 -21.20 0.78
N PRO A 225 -12.46 -21.25 2.07
CA PRO A 225 -11.87 -22.19 3.02
C PRO A 225 -12.40 -23.60 2.74
N ARG A 226 -12.07 -24.17 1.58
CA ARG A 226 -11.99 -25.62 1.45
C ARG A 226 -10.60 -26.03 1.88
N GLU A 227 -10.55 -27.12 2.62
CA GLU A 227 -9.38 -27.78 3.18
C GLU A 227 -8.32 -28.14 2.11
N PHE A 228 -7.70 -27.16 1.47
CA PHE A 228 -6.35 -27.33 1.02
C PHE A 228 -5.53 -27.44 2.29
N LYS A 229 -5.08 -28.66 2.61
CA LYS A 229 -3.94 -28.85 3.51
C LYS A 229 -2.96 -27.76 3.15
N LYS A 230 -2.72 -26.80 4.05
CA LYS A 230 -1.77 -25.70 3.85
C LYS A 230 -0.51 -26.31 3.28
N THR A 231 -0.34 -26.26 1.97
CA THR A 231 0.92 -26.57 1.33
C THR A 231 1.76 -25.38 1.70
N ASP A 232 2.52 -25.53 2.80
CA ASP A 232 3.52 -24.56 3.20
C ASP A 232 4.25 -24.10 1.94
N ASN A 233 4.50 -22.79 1.84
CA ASN A 233 5.41 -22.11 0.90
C ASN A 233 4.83 -21.42 -0.36
N GLU A 234 3.58 -20.94 -0.37
CA GLU A 234 3.11 -20.03 -1.45
C GLU A 234 3.61 -18.58 -1.27
N LYS A 235 4.02 -18.21 -0.06
CA LYS A 235 4.51 -16.87 0.29
C LYS A 235 5.88 -16.98 0.96
N LEU A 236 6.86 -16.23 0.45
CA LEU A 236 8.16 -16.07 1.09
C LEU A 236 8.39 -14.59 1.37
N PHE A 237 8.21 -14.21 2.64
CA PHE A 237 8.36 -12.84 3.11
C PHE A 237 9.55 -12.73 4.06
N SER A 238 10.35 -11.68 3.89
CA SER A 238 11.49 -11.40 4.74
C SER A 238 11.72 -9.89 4.78
N THR A 239 12.09 -9.38 5.95
CA THR A 239 12.43 -7.98 6.15
C THR A 239 13.57 -7.90 7.14
N VAL A 240 14.61 -7.15 6.77
CA VAL A 240 15.83 -6.97 7.55
C VAL A 240 16.15 -5.48 7.60
N PHE A 241 16.49 -5.00 8.79
CA PHE A 241 16.97 -3.66 9.03
C PHE A 241 18.42 -3.73 9.48
N LYS A 242 19.25 -2.81 9.02
CA LYS A 242 20.64 -2.62 9.43
C LYS A 242 20.78 -1.18 9.92
N TYR A 243 21.09 -1.00 11.19
CA TYR A 243 21.25 0.31 11.81
C TYR A 243 22.71 0.57 12.11
N LYS A 244 23.15 1.81 11.91
CA LYS A 244 24.40 2.35 12.41
C LYS A 244 24.08 3.32 13.55
N VAL A 245 24.37 2.89 14.77
CA VAL A 245 23.97 3.60 16.00
C VAL A 245 25.21 4.03 16.77
N ALA A 246 25.24 5.29 17.21
CA ALA A 246 26.21 5.77 18.19
C ALA A 246 25.60 5.72 19.60
N GLY A 247 26.44 5.50 20.61
CA GLY A 247 26.05 5.55 22.02
C GLY A 247 25.41 4.26 22.58
N ASP A 248 24.65 4.40 23.67
CA ASP A 248 24.06 3.31 24.45
C ASP A 248 22.53 3.41 24.60
N LYS A 249 21.90 2.49 25.34
CA LYS A 249 20.43 2.45 25.47
C LYS A 249 19.78 3.74 26.02
N ASN A 250 20.51 4.56 26.76
CA ASN A 250 20.02 5.80 27.36
C ASN A 250 20.38 7.00 26.50
N GLU A 251 21.56 6.96 25.89
CA GLU A 251 22.12 8.04 25.11
C GLU A 251 22.57 7.51 23.76
N PHE A 252 21.66 7.50 22.78
CA PHE A 252 21.95 7.04 21.43
C PHE A 252 21.54 8.04 20.36
N LEU A 253 22.13 7.85 19.18
CA LEU A 253 21.75 8.50 17.94
C LEU A 253 21.82 7.50 16.79
N ILE A 254 20.75 7.42 16.00
CA ILE A 254 20.74 6.63 14.78
C ILE A 254 21.35 7.51 13.68
N HIS A 255 22.48 7.10 13.12
CA HIS A 255 23.13 7.82 12.01
C HIS A 255 22.62 7.33 10.66
N GLU A 256 22.40 6.04 10.53
CA GLU A 256 21.94 5.43 9.30
C GLU A 256 21.07 4.22 9.62
N VAL A 257 20.06 3.99 8.81
CA VAL A 257 19.31 2.74 8.80
C VAL A 257 18.96 2.35 7.37
N GLU A 258 19.24 1.11 7.02
CA GLU A 258 18.87 0.47 5.76
C GLU A 258 17.84 -0.62 6.03
N LEU A 259 16.79 -0.67 5.23
CA LEU A 259 15.72 -1.67 5.29
C LEU A 259 15.66 -2.37 3.93
N GLU A 260 15.77 -3.69 3.96
CA GLU A 260 15.59 -4.56 2.82
C GLU A 260 14.43 -5.52 3.10
N SER A 261 13.36 -5.43 2.31
CA SER A 261 12.25 -6.39 2.33
C SER A 261 12.10 -7.09 1.00
N GLN A 262 11.70 -8.35 1.05
CA GLN A 262 11.31 -9.13 -0.12
C GLN A 262 9.96 -9.81 0.14
N TYR A 263 9.06 -9.67 -0.82
CA TYR A 263 7.74 -10.28 -0.83
C TYR A 263 7.59 -11.11 -2.09
N LYS A 264 7.74 -12.43 -1.97
CA LYS A 264 7.68 -13.34 -3.12
C LYS A 264 6.43 -14.20 -3.07
N LEU A 265 5.73 -14.26 -4.20
CA LEU A 265 4.59 -15.14 -4.43
C LEU A 265 5.01 -16.33 -5.30
N MET A 266 4.75 -17.53 -4.79
CA MET A 266 5.20 -18.83 -5.33
C MET A 266 4.01 -19.79 -5.48
N PRO A 267 2.99 -19.47 -6.30
CA PRO A 267 1.71 -20.19 -6.30
C PRO A 267 1.77 -21.61 -6.89
N LEU A 268 2.88 -22.01 -7.52
CA LEU A 268 3.05 -23.35 -8.10
C LEU A 268 4.05 -24.20 -7.32
N SER A 269 5.25 -23.68 -7.05
CA SER A 269 6.25 -24.32 -6.21
C SER A 269 7.37 -23.36 -5.84
N LYS A 270 8.25 -23.77 -4.90
CA LYS A 270 9.45 -23.00 -4.53
C LYS A 270 10.40 -22.66 -5.70
N LYS A 271 10.30 -23.36 -6.83
CA LYS A 271 11.14 -23.12 -8.02
C LYS A 271 10.50 -22.13 -9.01
N HIS A 272 9.23 -21.79 -8.82
CA HIS A 272 8.46 -20.90 -9.70
C HIS A 272 8.11 -19.62 -8.92
N GLU A 273 9.12 -18.82 -8.62
CA GLU A 273 8.92 -17.45 -8.15
C GLU A 273 8.32 -16.65 -9.32
N LEU A 274 7.03 -16.32 -9.25
CA LEU A 274 6.33 -15.68 -10.36
C LEU A 274 6.38 -14.16 -10.24
N ILE A 275 6.08 -13.63 -9.06
CA ILE A 275 6.07 -12.19 -8.81
C ILE A 275 6.82 -11.92 -7.52
N SER A 276 7.76 -10.98 -7.59
CA SER A 276 8.48 -10.48 -6.42
C SER A 276 8.33 -8.98 -6.30
N SER A 277 8.15 -8.53 -5.06
CA SER A 277 8.30 -7.13 -4.69
C SER A 277 9.48 -6.99 -3.75
N PHE A 278 10.37 -6.05 -4.06
CA PHE A 278 11.51 -5.71 -3.23
C PHE A 278 11.32 -4.29 -2.71
N VAL A 279 11.57 -4.08 -1.43
CA VAL A 279 11.55 -2.75 -0.82
C VAL A 279 12.95 -2.47 -0.31
N TYR A 280 13.52 -1.36 -0.74
CA TYR A 280 14.77 -0.86 -0.22
C TYR A 280 14.53 0.55 0.31
N ASN A 281 14.71 0.76 1.61
CA ASN A 281 14.68 2.09 2.20
C ASN A 281 16.01 2.38 2.88
N LYS A 282 16.49 3.62 2.74
CA LYS A 282 17.66 4.13 3.45
C LYS A 282 17.28 5.44 4.13
N MET A 283 17.73 5.62 5.35
CA MET A 283 17.54 6.87 6.08
C MET A 283 18.86 7.27 6.71
N THR A 284 19.36 8.45 6.33
CA THR A 284 20.68 8.96 6.72
C THR A 284 20.52 10.26 7.48
N LEU A 285 21.17 10.38 8.65
CA LEU A 285 21.18 11.60 9.44
C LEU A 285 21.99 12.67 8.71
N VAL A 286 21.36 13.82 8.44
CA VAL A 286 21.97 14.94 7.71
C VAL A 286 22.07 16.20 8.56
N TYR A 287 21.30 16.30 9.64
CA TYR A 287 21.39 17.41 10.58
C TYR A 287 21.12 16.93 12.00
N ALA A 288 21.93 17.39 12.96
CA ALA A 288 21.62 17.26 14.38
C ALA A 288 22.17 18.48 15.14
N GLY A 289 21.30 19.26 15.77
CA GLY A 289 21.70 20.50 16.43
C GLY A 289 20.55 21.31 16.99
N LYS A 290 20.76 22.63 17.11
CA LYS A 290 19.72 23.55 17.58
C LYS A 290 18.56 23.60 16.59
N PRO A 291 17.30 23.77 17.04
CA PRO A 291 16.17 23.88 16.14
C PRO A 291 16.31 25.11 15.23
N GLU A 292 16.28 24.87 13.92
CA GLU A 292 16.20 25.93 12.91
C GLU A 292 14.76 26.11 12.43
N THR A 293 13.94 25.08 12.57
CA THR A 293 12.52 25.08 12.24
C THR A 293 11.69 24.78 13.48
N GLN A 294 10.40 25.11 13.46
CA GLN A 294 9.49 24.73 14.54
C GLN A 294 8.36 23.90 13.95
N ILE A 295 8.22 22.66 14.43
CA ILE A 295 7.07 21.84 14.06
C ILE A 295 5.83 22.39 14.79
N PRO A 296 4.73 22.72 14.09
CA PRO A 296 3.54 23.26 14.73
C PRO A 296 2.89 22.21 15.64
N SER A 297 2.09 22.68 16.61
CA SER A 297 1.40 21.81 17.54
C SER A 297 0.46 20.84 16.83
N VAL A 298 0.59 19.55 17.12
CA VAL A 298 -0.22 18.47 16.54
C VAL A 298 -1.62 18.44 17.16
N ARG A 299 -2.66 18.37 16.32
CA ARG A 299 -4.03 18.05 16.77
C ARG A 299 -4.11 16.59 17.20
N ARG A 300 -4.64 16.34 18.39
CA ARG A 300 -4.54 15.05 19.11
C ARG A 300 -5.84 14.27 19.00
N ASP A 301 -6.25 13.99 17.77
CA ASP A 301 -7.60 13.50 17.52
C ASP A 301 -7.64 11.96 17.60
N ARG A 302 -6.62 11.30 17.03
CA ARG A 302 -6.58 9.83 16.94
C ARG A 302 -5.23 9.26 17.37
N LYS A 303 -5.28 8.25 18.25
CA LYS A 303 -4.12 7.43 18.63
C LYS A 303 -4.06 6.15 17.82
N GLU A 304 -2.88 5.81 17.32
CA GLU A 304 -2.62 4.59 16.57
C GLU A 304 -1.31 3.91 17.00
N THR A 305 -1.22 2.61 16.65
CA THR A 305 0.01 1.83 16.76
C THR A 305 0.84 1.91 15.48
N LEU A 306 2.04 1.32 15.49
CA LEU A 306 2.92 1.23 14.34
C LEU A 306 2.40 0.29 13.23
N ILE A 307 1.47 -0.62 13.55
CA ILE A 307 0.88 -1.56 12.60
C ILE A 307 0.20 -0.79 11.46
N TYR A 308 0.36 -1.28 10.22
CA TYR A 308 -0.28 -0.74 9.03
C TYR A 308 -1.79 -0.55 9.26
N ASN A 309 -2.29 0.65 8.94
CA ASN A 309 -3.70 0.97 8.99
C ASN A 309 -4.36 0.50 7.68
N PHE A 310 -5.20 -0.54 7.76
CA PHE A 310 -5.92 -1.11 6.63
C PHE A 310 -7.39 -0.64 6.54
N ASP A 311 -7.71 0.53 7.12
CA ASP A 311 -9.07 1.09 7.14
C ASP A 311 -9.60 1.40 5.74
N TRP A 312 -8.71 1.73 4.78
CA TRP A 312 -9.12 1.90 3.38
C TRP A 312 -9.60 0.56 2.84
N GLU A 313 -8.81 -0.50 2.94
CA GLU A 313 -9.16 -1.82 2.42
C GLU A 313 -10.51 -2.31 2.98
N ILE A 314 -10.73 -2.11 4.29
CA ILE A 314 -12.03 -2.37 4.92
C ILE A 314 -13.14 -1.48 4.35
N ALA A 315 -12.89 -0.19 4.13
CA ALA A 315 -13.87 0.70 3.53
C ALA A 315 -14.22 0.30 2.08
N GLU A 316 -13.25 -0.18 1.29
CA GLU A 316 -13.50 -0.71 -0.06
C GLU A 316 -14.41 -1.93 0.01
N GLU A 317 -14.18 -2.85 0.95
CA GLU A 317 -15.05 -4.01 1.17
C GLU A 317 -16.44 -3.62 1.63
N MET A 318 -16.53 -2.73 2.61
CA MET A 318 -17.82 -2.26 3.12
C MET A 318 -18.62 -1.54 2.03
N PHE A 319 -17.98 -0.73 1.19
CA PHE A 319 -18.63 -0.16 0.02
C PHE A 319 -19.07 -1.25 -0.96
N ALA A 320 -18.20 -2.22 -1.26
CA ALA A 320 -18.52 -3.32 -2.17
C ALA A 320 -19.71 -4.15 -1.68
N MET A 321 -19.80 -4.44 -0.38
CA MET A 321 -20.88 -5.21 0.23
C MET A 321 -22.19 -4.42 0.36
N THR A 322 -22.11 -3.13 0.70
CA THR A 322 -23.31 -2.38 1.11
C THR A 322 -23.80 -1.36 0.10
N GLY A 323 -22.91 -0.86 -0.76
CA GLY A 323 -23.14 0.31 -1.61
C GLY A 323 -23.21 1.64 -0.85
N ASP A 324 -22.89 1.67 0.44
CA ASP A 324 -22.99 2.87 1.27
C ASP A 324 -21.85 3.85 0.96
N GLU A 325 -22.20 4.99 0.36
CA GLU A 325 -21.23 6.01 -0.06
C GLU A 325 -20.44 6.61 1.10
N ARG A 326 -20.89 6.45 2.35
CA ARG A 326 -20.12 6.86 3.51
C ARG A 326 -18.78 6.14 3.61
N TYR A 327 -18.52 5.04 2.91
CA TYR A 327 -17.19 4.42 2.94
C TYR A 327 -16.23 5.04 1.91
N LEU A 328 -16.76 5.70 0.88
CA LEU A 328 -15.96 6.27 -0.21
C LEU A 328 -15.05 7.42 0.26
N HIS A 329 -15.38 8.15 1.33
CA HIS A 329 -14.52 9.22 1.84
C HIS A 329 -13.16 8.72 2.37
N ARG A 330 -13.07 7.42 2.70
CA ARG A 330 -11.84 6.78 3.20
C ARG A 330 -10.97 6.23 2.07
N ILE A 331 -11.51 6.21 0.85
CA ILE A 331 -10.87 5.65 -0.34
C ILE A 331 -10.39 6.82 -1.20
N PRO A 332 -9.16 6.80 -1.73
CA PRO A 332 -8.70 7.79 -2.69
C PRO A 332 -9.58 7.87 -3.92
N GLU A 333 -10.00 9.10 -4.22
CA GLU A 333 -10.88 9.36 -5.34
C GLU A 333 -10.15 9.28 -6.67
N TRP A 334 -10.77 8.59 -7.63
CA TRP A 334 -10.30 8.57 -9.01
C TRP A 334 -10.89 9.75 -9.77
N LYS A 335 -10.06 10.77 -10.04
CA LYS A 335 -10.46 11.92 -10.86
C LYS A 335 -10.90 11.45 -12.25
N ASN A 336 -12.00 11.99 -12.76
CA ASN A 336 -12.56 11.68 -14.08
C ASN A 336 -12.88 10.18 -14.30
N LYS A 337 -13.25 9.45 -13.24
CA LYS A 337 -13.55 8.01 -13.27
C LYS A 337 -14.52 7.60 -14.38
N VAL A 338 -15.64 8.32 -14.51
CA VAL A 338 -16.68 8.04 -15.53
C VAL A 338 -16.11 8.17 -16.95
N GLU A 339 -15.40 9.26 -17.25
CA GLU A 339 -14.80 9.49 -18.57
C GLU A 339 -13.73 8.43 -18.90
N HIS A 340 -12.98 7.98 -17.89
CA HIS A 340 -12.00 6.91 -18.06
C HIS A 340 -12.70 5.58 -18.39
N ILE A 341 -13.81 5.25 -17.71
CA ILE A 341 -14.61 4.07 -18.03
C ILE A 341 -15.16 4.13 -19.46
N GLU A 342 -15.71 5.27 -19.86
CA GLU A 342 -16.22 5.48 -21.22
C GLU A 342 -15.13 5.29 -22.29
N LYS A 343 -13.92 5.82 -22.04
CA LYS A 343 -12.75 5.64 -22.91
C LYS A 343 -12.32 4.18 -22.98
N LEU A 344 -12.20 3.49 -21.85
CA LEU A 344 -11.82 2.06 -21.81
C LEU A 344 -12.82 1.20 -22.58
N LEU A 345 -14.12 1.37 -22.36
CA LEU A 345 -15.15 0.63 -23.08
C LEU A 345 -15.08 0.85 -24.60
N THR A 346 -14.84 2.10 -25.03
CA THR A 346 -14.69 2.44 -26.44
C THR A 346 -13.44 1.81 -27.06
N LEU A 347 -12.31 1.86 -26.34
CA LEU A 347 -11.05 1.26 -26.78
C LEU A 347 -11.13 -0.26 -26.87
N ILE A 348 -11.68 -0.92 -25.84
CA ILE A 348 -11.86 -2.37 -25.81
C ILE A 348 -12.73 -2.81 -26.98
N ASN A 349 -13.85 -2.13 -27.26
CA ASN A 349 -14.71 -2.50 -28.39
C ASN A 349 -13.97 -2.42 -29.73
N ARG A 350 -13.19 -1.35 -29.95
CA ARG A 350 -12.39 -1.22 -31.16
C ARG A 350 -11.37 -2.36 -31.29
N HIS A 351 -10.66 -2.70 -30.21
CA HIS A 351 -9.65 -3.75 -30.24
C HIS A 351 -10.28 -5.13 -30.49
N MET A 352 -11.48 -5.38 -29.94
CA MET A 352 -12.20 -6.64 -30.19
C MET A 352 -12.69 -6.82 -31.64
N GLU A 353 -12.86 -5.73 -32.40
CA GLU A 353 -13.25 -5.80 -33.82
C GLU A 353 -12.06 -6.17 -34.73
N GLU A 354 -10.85 -5.79 -34.34
CA GLU A 354 -9.62 -6.08 -35.09
C GLU A 354 -9.03 -7.44 -34.70
N LYS A 355 -8.59 -7.56 -33.44
CA LYS A 355 -8.00 -8.78 -32.86
C LYS A 355 -7.97 -8.65 -31.33
N VAL A 356 -8.41 -9.70 -30.62
CA VAL A 356 -8.28 -9.73 -29.16
C VAL A 356 -6.83 -9.94 -28.77
N GLU A 357 -6.20 -8.89 -28.26
CA GLU A 357 -4.84 -8.91 -27.73
C GLU A 357 -4.83 -9.00 -26.20
N LEU A 358 -3.68 -9.40 -25.63
CA LEU A 358 -3.49 -9.47 -24.19
C LEU A 358 -3.75 -8.10 -23.52
N GLU A 359 -3.38 -7.01 -24.18
CA GLU A 359 -3.62 -5.65 -23.72
C GLU A 359 -5.12 -5.38 -23.45
N THR A 360 -5.99 -5.87 -24.32
CA THR A 360 -7.46 -5.75 -24.19
C THR A 360 -7.95 -6.42 -22.90
N THR A 361 -7.34 -7.53 -22.49
CA THR A 361 -7.66 -8.21 -21.23
C THR A 361 -7.26 -7.37 -20.02
N HIS A 362 -6.09 -6.71 -20.06
CA HIS A 362 -5.66 -5.79 -19.00
C HIS A 362 -6.52 -4.54 -18.94
N MET A 363 -6.95 -4.00 -20.09
CA MET A 363 -7.92 -2.89 -20.13
C MET A 363 -9.25 -3.29 -19.49
N PHE A 364 -9.74 -4.50 -19.75
CA PHE A 364 -10.96 -5.01 -19.13
C PHE A 364 -10.82 -5.17 -17.60
N ALA A 365 -9.69 -5.67 -17.12
CA ALA A 365 -9.42 -5.74 -15.68
C ALA A 365 -9.38 -4.35 -15.02
N ARG A 366 -8.81 -3.33 -15.69
CA ARG A 366 -8.85 -1.93 -15.24
C ARG A 366 -10.28 -1.38 -15.19
N LEU A 367 -11.09 -1.66 -16.22
CA LEU A 367 -12.50 -1.29 -16.26
C LEU A 367 -13.25 -1.86 -15.04
N VAL A 368 -13.09 -3.16 -14.77
CA VAL A 368 -13.69 -3.83 -13.60
C VAL A 368 -13.27 -3.16 -12.29
N LYS A 369 -11.99 -2.80 -12.14
CA LYS A 369 -11.49 -2.08 -10.96
C LYS A 369 -12.15 -0.72 -10.76
N LEU A 370 -12.36 0.05 -11.84
CA LEU A 370 -13.04 1.35 -11.75
C LEU A 370 -14.54 1.20 -11.43
N LEU A 371 -15.21 0.20 -12.01
CA LEU A 371 -16.63 -0.07 -11.77
C LEU A 371 -16.91 -0.48 -10.32
N ARG A 372 -15.97 -1.16 -9.65
CA ARG A 372 -16.09 -1.50 -8.23
C ARG A 372 -16.23 -0.29 -7.31
N LEU A 373 -15.75 0.88 -7.73
CA LEU A 373 -15.80 2.12 -6.97
C LEU A 373 -16.88 3.09 -7.48
N CYS A 374 -17.76 2.66 -8.39
CA CYS A 374 -18.79 3.53 -8.96
C CYS A 374 -20.03 3.61 -8.05
N ARG A 375 -20.56 4.83 -7.94
CA ARG A 375 -21.86 5.14 -7.36
C ARG A 375 -22.98 4.80 -8.34
N GLU A 376 -24.20 4.67 -7.84
CA GLU A 376 -25.37 4.32 -8.66
C GLU A 376 -25.60 5.34 -9.79
N HIS A 377 -25.53 6.64 -9.48
CA HIS A 377 -25.71 7.70 -10.48
C HIS A 377 -24.59 7.72 -11.55
N GLU A 378 -23.38 7.28 -11.20
CA GLU A 378 -22.27 7.16 -12.15
C GLU A 378 -22.53 6.03 -13.14
N LEU A 379 -23.01 4.87 -12.67
CA LEU A 379 -23.40 3.74 -13.53
C LEU A 379 -24.53 4.13 -14.50
N ILE A 380 -25.54 4.87 -14.02
CA ILE A 380 -26.63 5.38 -14.85
C ILE A 380 -26.09 6.32 -15.94
N LYS A 381 -25.14 7.21 -15.59
CA LYS A 381 -24.52 8.14 -16.56
C LYS A 381 -23.74 7.37 -17.63
N ILE A 382 -22.92 6.39 -17.23
CA ILE A 382 -22.16 5.54 -18.14
C ILE A 382 -23.10 4.80 -19.09
N GLN A 383 -24.18 4.22 -18.57
CA GLN A 383 -25.14 3.50 -19.40
C GLN A 383 -25.83 4.42 -20.42
N ARG A 384 -26.32 5.58 -19.99
CA ARG A 384 -26.97 6.56 -20.89
C ARG A 384 -26.05 6.96 -22.04
N PHE A 385 -24.76 7.15 -21.78
CA PHE A 385 -23.78 7.50 -22.81
C PHE A 385 -23.74 6.51 -23.98
N PHE A 386 -23.98 5.21 -23.73
CA PHE A 386 -23.99 4.17 -24.76
C PHE A 386 -25.38 3.90 -25.36
N GLU A 387 -26.46 4.30 -24.67
CA GLU A 387 -27.83 4.16 -25.16
C GLU A 387 -28.29 5.34 -26.03
N THR A 388 -27.79 6.56 -25.81
CA THR A 388 -28.26 7.77 -26.52
C THR A 388 -27.58 8.02 -27.87
N ARG A 389 -26.65 7.16 -28.31
CA ARG A 389 -26.03 7.28 -29.64
C ARG A 389 -27.00 6.84 -30.73
N GLU A 390 -26.98 7.52 -31.87
CA GLU A 390 -27.86 7.23 -33.04
C GLU A 390 -27.84 5.74 -33.43
N ASN A 391 -26.73 5.05 -33.18
CA ASN A 391 -26.62 3.60 -33.24
C ASN A 391 -26.17 3.04 -31.88
N VAL A 392 -27.11 2.45 -31.14
CA VAL A 392 -26.81 1.75 -29.87
C VAL A 392 -25.83 0.63 -30.15
N ASN A 393 -24.63 0.71 -29.57
CA ASN A 393 -23.65 -0.35 -29.71
C ASN A 393 -23.95 -1.46 -28.71
N HIS A 394 -24.80 -2.42 -29.11
CA HIS A 394 -25.20 -3.57 -28.30
C HIS A 394 -24.01 -4.42 -27.83
N LYS A 395 -22.88 -4.44 -28.55
CA LYS A 395 -21.66 -5.15 -28.13
C LYS A 395 -21.01 -4.46 -26.93
N VAL A 396 -20.89 -3.13 -26.99
CA VAL A 396 -20.35 -2.32 -25.87
C VAL A 396 -21.22 -2.46 -24.63
N LEU A 397 -22.55 -2.40 -24.78
CA LEU A 397 -23.47 -2.60 -23.66
C LEU A 397 -23.36 -4.02 -23.08
N SER A 398 -23.25 -5.04 -23.92
CA SER A 398 -23.01 -6.42 -23.48
C SER A 398 -21.71 -6.54 -22.67
N LEU A 399 -20.62 -5.92 -23.14
CA LEU A 399 -19.32 -5.90 -22.46
C LEU A 399 -19.39 -5.16 -21.12
N TYR A 400 -20.11 -4.03 -21.08
CA TYR A 400 -20.36 -3.28 -19.86
C TYR A 400 -21.07 -4.14 -18.82
N TYR A 401 -22.10 -4.90 -19.20
CA TYR A 401 -22.77 -5.82 -18.29
C TYR A 401 -21.86 -6.95 -17.79
N ASP A 402 -20.99 -7.51 -18.64
CA ASP A 402 -19.97 -8.48 -18.20
C ASP A 402 -19.04 -7.87 -17.14
N ALA A 403 -18.63 -6.61 -17.35
CA ALA A 403 -17.75 -5.91 -16.42
C ALA A 403 -18.45 -5.58 -15.09
N LEU A 404 -19.74 -5.21 -15.10
CA LEU A 404 -20.53 -5.04 -13.88
C LEU A 404 -20.65 -6.33 -13.07
N ALA A 405 -20.84 -7.46 -13.75
CA ALA A 405 -20.99 -8.76 -13.08
C ALA A 405 -19.65 -9.19 -12.48
N MET A 406 -18.54 -8.98 -13.19
CA MET A 406 -17.19 -9.26 -12.67
C MET A 406 -16.74 -8.28 -11.58
N ALA A 407 -17.27 -7.04 -11.59
CA ALA A 407 -17.05 -6.09 -10.50
C ALA A 407 -17.69 -6.59 -9.21
N GLY A 408 -18.92 -7.09 -9.29
CA GLY A 408 -19.58 -7.85 -8.24
C GLY A 408 -19.78 -7.07 -6.92
N THR A 409 -20.02 -5.77 -6.98
CA THR A 409 -20.39 -4.98 -5.80
C THR A 409 -21.91 -4.88 -5.69
N LYS A 410 -22.45 -4.56 -4.52
CA LYS A 410 -23.88 -4.30 -4.32
C LYS A 410 -24.42 -3.34 -5.36
N VAL A 411 -23.71 -2.24 -5.63
CA VAL A 411 -24.12 -1.23 -6.62
C VAL A 411 -24.17 -1.80 -8.04
N THR A 412 -23.15 -2.56 -8.47
CA THR A 412 -23.13 -3.13 -9.82
C THR A 412 -24.14 -4.27 -9.98
N VAL A 413 -24.34 -5.09 -8.95
CA VAL A 413 -25.34 -6.17 -8.94
C VAL A 413 -26.76 -5.61 -8.91
N ASN A 414 -27.01 -4.52 -8.19
CA ASN A 414 -28.29 -3.82 -8.21
C ASN A 414 -28.67 -3.36 -9.62
N GLU A 415 -27.73 -2.70 -10.31
CA GLU A 415 -27.97 -2.24 -11.68
C GLU A 415 -28.25 -3.41 -12.61
N LEU A 416 -27.47 -4.50 -12.52
CA LEU A 416 -27.74 -5.72 -13.29
C LEU A 416 -29.12 -6.32 -12.99
N ALA A 417 -29.48 -6.47 -11.71
CA ALA A 417 -30.78 -7.02 -11.31
C ALA A 417 -31.94 -6.19 -11.86
N LYS A 418 -31.83 -4.86 -11.81
CA LYS A 418 -32.81 -3.93 -12.39
C LYS A 418 -32.94 -4.14 -13.91
N LYS A 419 -31.83 -4.22 -14.65
CA LYS A 419 -31.88 -4.40 -16.10
C LYS A 419 -32.40 -5.77 -16.53
N ILE A 420 -32.15 -6.82 -15.75
CA ILE A 420 -32.70 -8.15 -16.00
C ILE A 420 -34.22 -8.16 -15.76
N THR A 421 -34.68 -7.57 -14.65
CA THR A 421 -36.10 -7.51 -14.31
C THR A 421 -36.91 -6.60 -15.23
N GLU A 422 -36.31 -5.52 -15.74
CA GLU A 422 -36.88 -4.66 -16.79
C GLU A 422 -36.81 -5.25 -18.21
N GLU A 423 -36.36 -6.50 -18.36
CA GLU A 423 -36.20 -7.19 -19.65
C GLU A 423 -35.30 -6.41 -20.65
N LYS A 424 -34.35 -5.62 -20.14
CA LYS A 424 -33.36 -4.88 -20.95
C LYS A 424 -32.14 -5.73 -21.32
N ILE A 425 -31.97 -6.88 -20.67
CA ILE A 425 -30.92 -7.85 -20.95
C ILE A 425 -31.58 -9.15 -21.40
N ASP A 426 -31.10 -9.70 -22.52
CA ASP A 426 -31.51 -11.00 -23.02
C ASP A 426 -31.38 -12.09 -21.93
N THR A 427 -32.36 -12.99 -21.84
CA THR A 427 -32.46 -13.95 -20.74
C THR A 427 -31.29 -14.94 -20.70
N LEU A 428 -30.71 -15.30 -21.84
CA LEU A 428 -29.53 -16.17 -21.89
C LEU A 428 -28.29 -15.41 -21.40
N LYS A 429 -28.14 -14.15 -21.79
CA LYS A 429 -27.08 -13.27 -21.27
C LYS A 429 -27.24 -13.06 -19.77
N ALA A 430 -28.45 -12.78 -19.29
CA ALA A 430 -28.76 -12.62 -17.88
C ALA A 430 -28.34 -13.85 -17.06
N ALA A 431 -28.66 -15.06 -17.52
CA ALA A 431 -28.24 -16.30 -16.85
C ALA A 431 -26.70 -16.42 -16.76
N ARG A 432 -25.96 -16.06 -17.81
CA ARG A 432 -24.48 -16.07 -17.78
C ARG A 432 -23.91 -15.05 -16.81
N LEU A 433 -24.47 -13.83 -16.77
CA LEU A 433 -24.06 -12.78 -15.84
C LEU A 433 -24.30 -13.20 -14.40
N LEU A 434 -25.48 -13.75 -14.08
CA LEU A 434 -25.77 -14.28 -12.75
C LEU A 434 -24.80 -15.39 -12.37
N LYS A 435 -24.50 -16.32 -13.27
CA LYS A 435 -23.51 -17.37 -13.00
C LYS A 435 -22.14 -16.80 -12.65
N SER A 436 -21.70 -15.71 -13.30
CA SER A 436 -20.40 -15.09 -12.98
C SER A 436 -20.32 -14.50 -11.56
N LEU A 437 -21.46 -14.17 -10.96
CA LEU A 437 -21.54 -13.68 -9.58
C LEU A 437 -21.37 -14.80 -8.53
N SER A 438 -21.29 -16.08 -8.93
CA SER A 438 -21.06 -17.16 -7.97
C SER A 438 -19.70 -17.03 -7.27
N GLU A 439 -18.72 -16.39 -7.91
CA GLU A 439 -17.38 -16.13 -7.39
C GLU A 439 -17.19 -14.65 -7.03
N VAL A 440 -18.23 -14.03 -6.45
CA VAL A 440 -18.16 -12.63 -6.03
C VAL A 440 -16.99 -12.42 -5.06
N ARG A 441 -16.24 -11.32 -5.27
CA ARG A 441 -15.02 -11.02 -4.50
C ARG A 441 -15.29 -10.86 -3.00
N VAL A 442 -16.39 -10.20 -2.66
CA VAL A 442 -16.78 -9.87 -1.28
C VAL A 442 -18.27 -10.21 -1.10
N PRO A 443 -18.61 -11.46 -0.73
CA PRO A 443 -20.00 -11.87 -0.55
C PRO A 443 -20.65 -11.09 0.60
N SER A 444 -21.93 -10.77 0.46
CA SER A 444 -22.73 -10.15 1.53
C SER A 444 -24.21 -10.47 1.36
N GLU A 445 -24.96 -10.41 2.48
CA GLU A 445 -26.42 -10.56 2.48
C GLU A 445 -27.09 -9.59 1.50
N LYS A 446 -26.65 -8.33 1.47
CA LYS A 446 -27.18 -7.30 0.57
C LYS A 446 -26.97 -7.62 -0.92
N ILE A 447 -25.85 -8.26 -1.28
CA ILE A 447 -25.63 -8.72 -2.66
C ILE A 447 -26.53 -9.92 -2.95
N ALA A 448 -26.71 -10.84 -1.99
CA ALA A 448 -27.59 -11.99 -2.13
C ALA A 448 -29.06 -11.58 -2.30
N GLU A 449 -29.56 -10.62 -1.52
CA GLU A 449 -30.88 -10.01 -1.67
C GLU A 449 -31.09 -9.44 -3.08
N GLU A 450 -30.06 -8.78 -3.60
CA GLU A 450 -30.05 -8.18 -4.92
C GLU A 450 -30.26 -9.24 -6.03
N VAL A 451 -29.63 -10.41 -5.88
CA VAL A 451 -29.83 -11.58 -6.75
C VAL A 451 -31.19 -12.24 -6.50
N LEU A 452 -31.63 -12.36 -5.24
CA LEU A 452 -32.92 -12.94 -4.87
C LEU A 452 -34.08 -12.23 -5.55
N ARG A 453 -34.04 -10.89 -5.65
CA ARG A 453 -35.03 -10.10 -6.40
C ARG A 453 -35.19 -10.55 -7.86
N VAL A 454 -34.10 -10.99 -8.50
CA VAL A 454 -34.17 -11.56 -9.85
C VAL A 454 -34.82 -12.95 -9.82
N CYS A 455 -34.48 -13.77 -8.83
CA CYS A 455 -34.95 -15.15 -8.71
C CYS A 455 -36.48 -15.23 -8.48
N GLU A 456 -37.02 -14.24 -7.78
CA GLU A 456 -38.45 -14.08 -7.47
C GLU A 456 -39.21 -13.27 -8.54
N SER A 457 -38.53 -12.78 -9.58
CA SER A 457 -39.16 -11.97 -10.62
C SER A 457 -39.99 -12.80 -11.62
N ASN A 458 -41.01 -12.17 -12.20
CA ASN A 458 -41.83 -12.76 -13.28
C ASN A 458 -40.98 -13.22 -14.48
N VAL A 459 -39.84 -12.59 -14.75
CA VAL A 459 -38.94 -12.97 -15.85
C VAL A 459 -38.27 -14.32 -15.56
N ALA A 460 -37.82 -14.53 -14.32
CA ALA A 460 -37.26 -15.81 -13.90
C ALA A 460 -38.32 -16.91 -13.86
N GLU A 461 -39.52 -16.63 -13.35
CA GLU A 461 -40.61 -17.62 -13.34
C GLU A 461 -40.97 -18.14 -14.73
N ARG A 462 -41.00 -17.26 -15.73
CA ARG A 462 -41.25 -17.62 -17.14
C ARG A 462 -40.07 -18.34 -17.81
N THR A 463 -38.88 -18.28 -17.22
CA THR A 463 -37.62 -18.71 -17.85
C THR A 463 -36.85 -19.70 -16.97
N PRO A 464 -37.10 -21.02 -17.07
CA PRO A 464 -36.58 -22.02 -16.14
C PRO A 464 -35.05 -22.02 -15.93
N TYR A 465 -34.27 -21.86 -17.01
CA TYR A 465 -32.81 -21.84 -16.91
C TYR A 465 -32.27 -20.57 -16.23
N LEU A 466 -32.96 -19.43 -16.38
CA LEU A 466 -32.62 -18.19 -15.70
C LEU A 466 -32.91 -18.34 -14.19
N LYS A 467 -34.08 -18.89 -13.85
CA LYS A 467 -34.46 -19.21 -12.47
C LYS A 467 -33.43 -20.13 -11.81
N GLN A 468 -33.05 -21.22 -12.48
CA GLN A 468 -32.04 -22.14 -11.99
C GLN A 468 -30.70 -21.44 -11.76
N SER A 469 -30.22 -20.66 -12.74
CA SER A 469 -28.95 -19.93 -12.60
C SER A 469 -28.99 -18.96 -11.43
N CYS A 470 -30.11 -18.26 -11.25
CA CYS A 470 -30.28 -17.31 -10.16
C CYS A 470 -30.20 -17.98 -8.78
N TRP A 471 -30.95 -19.06 -8.56
CA TRP A 471 -30.94 -19.76 -7.27
C TRP A 471 -29.60 -20.41 -6.93
N LEU A 472 -28.89 -20.95 -7.93
CA LEU A 472 -27.54 -21.48 -7.73
C LEU A 472 -26.56 -20.37 -7.35
N THR A 473 -26.63 -19.22 -8.02
CA THR A 473 -25.82 -18.05 -7.68
C THR A 473 -26.13 -17.53 -6.29
N TYR A 474 -27.41 -17.40 -5.93
CA TYR A 474 -27.85 -17.00 -4.58
C TYR A 474 -27.25 -17.91 -3.51
N GLY A 475 -27.38 -19.23 -3.69
CA GLY A 475 -26.80 -20.21 -2.76
C GLY A 475 -25.26 -20.13 -2.69
N ALA A 476 -24.59 -19.87 -3.81
CA ALA A 476 -23.13 -19.71 -3.86
C ALA A 476 -22.64 -18.45 -3.11
N ILE A 477 -23.36 -17.33 -3.24
CA ILE A 477 -23.06 -16.09 -2.51
C ILE A 477 -23.30 -16.29 -1.02
N PHE A 478 -24.42 -16.91 -0.64
CA PHE A 478 -24.74 -17.18 0.76
C PHE A 478 -23.75 -18.14 1.41
N ASN A 479 -23.28 -19.16 0.68
CA ASN A 479 -22.20 -20.05 1.13
C ASN A 479 -20.84 -19.33 1.26
N GLY A 480 -20.69 -18.14 0.66
CA GLY A 480 -19.49 -17.31 0.79
C GLY A 480 -19.49 -16.39 2.01
N LEU A 481 -20.64 -16.19 2.67
CA LEU A 481 -20.75 -15.50 3.96
C LEU A 481 -20.14 -16.36 5.07
#